data_AF-A0A7X7L2B6-F1
#
_entry.id   AF-A0A7X7L2B6-F1
#
_cell.length_a   1.000
_cell.length_b   1.000
_cell.length_c   1.000
_cell.angle_alpha   90.00
_cell.angle_beta   90.00
_cell.angle_gamma   90.00
#
_symmetry.space_group_name_H-M   'P 1'
#
loop_
_entity.id
_entity.type
_entity.pdbx_description
1 polymer ?
#
loop_
_entity_poly.entity_id
_entity_poly.type
_entity_poly.pdbx_seq_one_letter_code
_entity_poly.pdbx_strand_id
1 'polypeptide(L)'
;MVRGKVKKIDRSKFSHRVKADSCAAKEAVGRESQEESSILAFWSEALDALEGRSFCSEDEAIYAVIDLVLERLTKGGDVEPGLRDFLKDLFDTDPELREEIRGILSIRS
;
A
#
# COMPACT_ATOMS: atom_id res chain seq x y z
N MET A 1 -33.26 -63.79 5.00
CA MET A 1 -32.49 -63.33 6.16
C MET A 1 -31.10 -62.89 5.72
N VAL A 2 -30.82 -61.62 6.01
CA VAL A 2 -29.59 -60.79 6.08
C VAL A 2 -28.19 -61.38 5.80
N ARG A 3 -27.38 -60.57 5.08
CA ARG A 3 -25.92 -60.23 5.23
C ARG A 3 -25.16 -60.39 3.89
N GLY A 4 -24.44 -59.43 3.32
CA GLY A 4 -24.01 -58.08 3.69
C GLY A 4 -22.54 -57.85 3.28
N LYS A 5 -22.22 -56.66 2.72
CA LYS A 5 -20.88 -56.03 2.52
C LYS A 5 -19.96 -56.64 1.43
N VAL A 6 -19.18 -55.91 0.62
CA VAL A 6 -18.47 -54.62 0.76
C VAL A 6 -18.42 -53.90 -0.62
N LYS A 7 -18.65 -52.59 -0.64
CA LYS A 7 -18.55 -51.71 -1.83
C LYS A 7 -17.16 -51.06 -1.83
N LYS A 8 -16.36 -51.30 -2.87
CA LYS A 8 -14.99 -50.75 -3.00
C LYS A 8 -14.98 -49.45 -3.81
N ILE A 9 -14.54 -48.40 -3.10
CA ILE A 9 -13.60 -47.32 -3.47
C ILE A 9 -13.98 -46.41 -4.65
N ASP A 10 -14.12 -45.14 -4.28
CA ASP A 10 -14.39 -43.98 -5.12
C ASP A 10 -13.18 -43.60 -5.98
N ARG A 11 -13.46 -43.22 -7.23
CA ARG A 11 -12.50 -43.13 -8.33
C ARG A 11 -12.12 -41.66 -8.51
N SER A 12 -10.99 -41.27 -7.90
CA SER A 12 -10.28 -40.02 -8.16
C SER A 12 -10.29 -39.66 -9.64
N LYS A 13 -11.07 -38.64 -10.02
CA LYS A 13 -10.97 -37.91 -11.28
C LYS A 13 -11.55 -36.53 -11.07
N PHE A 14 -10.70 -35.50 -11.07
CA PHE A 14 -10.81 -34.36 -11.99
C PHE A 14 -9.53 -33.53 -11.85
N SER A 15 -8.45 -34.03 -12.45
CA SER A 15 -7.21 -33.29 -12.58
C SER A 15 -7.32 -32.31 -13.74
N HIS A 16 -6.75 -31.14 -13.50
CA HIS A 16 -6.79 -29.93 -14.29
C HIS A 16 -6.12 -30.03 -15.66
N ARG A 17 -6.77 -29.38 -16.64
CA ARG A 17 -6.22 -28.29 -17.48
C ARG A 17 -4.96 -28.60 -18.32
N VAL A 18 -5.16 -28.70 -19.63
CA VAL A 18 -4.30 -28.07 -20.65
C VAL A 18 -5.10 -27.90 -21.94
N LYS A 19 -5.43 -26.66 -22.27
CA LYS A 19 -5.82 -26.26 -23.62
C LYS A 19 -4.68 -25.46 -24.21
N ALA A 20 -4.33 -25.85 -25.43
CA ALA A 20 -3.31 -25.27 -26.27
C ALA A 20 -3.71 -23.89 -26.81
N ASP A 21 -2.66 -23.15 -27.12
CA ASP A 21 -2.47 -22.27 -28.28
C ASP A 21 -3.22 -20.95 -28.46
N SER A 22 -2.38 -20.00 -28.89
CA SER A 22 -2.68 -18.81 -29.70
C SER A 22 -3.30 -17.61 -28.99
N CYS A 23 -2.46 -16.63 -28.63
CA CYS A 23 -2.34 -15.43 -29.46
C CYS A 23 -1.24 -14.52 -28.89
N ALA A 24 -0.21 -14.26 -29.70
CA ALA A 24 0.61 -13.08 -29.54
C ALA A 24 -0.23 -11.86 -29.95
N ALA A 25 -0.37 -10.87 -29.05
CA ALA A 25 -0.30 -9.44 -29.36
C ALA A 25 -0.87 -8.61 -28.21
N LYS A 26 -0.01 -7.72 -27.70
CA LYS A 26 -0.35 -6.47 -27.00
C LYS A 26 -0.93 -6.59 -25.59
N GLU A 27 -0.04 -6.76 -24.62
CA GLU A 27 -0.21 -6.13 -23.30
C GLU A 27 1.04 -5.32 -22.97
N ALA A 28 1.20 -4.23 -23.73
CA ALA A 28 1.91 -3.05 -23.29
C ALA A 28 0.88 -1.92 -23.32
N VAL A 29 0.27 -1.64 -22.17
CA VAL A 29 -0.51 -0.46 -21.76
C VAL A 29 -1.42 -0.94 -20.62
N GLY A 30 -1.09 -0.54 -19.39
CA GLY A 30 -1.86 -0.93 -18.20
C GLY A 30 -1.05 -0.99 -16.90
N ARG A 31 0.24 -0.63 -16.92
CA ARG A 31 1.09 -0.59 -15.72
C ARG A 31 1.25 0.78 -15.09
N GLU A 32 0.51 1.79 -15.55
CA GLU A 32 0.71 3.17 -15.07
C GLU A 32 -0.38 3.61 -14.08
N SER A 33 -1.54 2.95 -14.01
CA SER A 33 -2.64 3.38 -13.12
C SER A 33 -2.75 2.68 -11.76
N GLN A 34 -1.92 1.66 -11.46
CA GLN A 34 -2.01 0.96 -10.16
C GLN A 34 -1.02 1.51 -9.11
N GLU A 35 0.04 2.21 -9.53
CA GLU A 35 1.04 2.76 -8.62
C GLU A 35 0.59 4.08 -7.98
N GLU A 36 -0.14 4.94 -8.69
CA GLU A 36 -0.62 6.23 -8.15
C GLU A 36 -1.61 6.07 -6.99
N SER A 37 -2.48 5.06 -7.05
CA SER A 37 -3.38 4.73 -5.93
C SER A 37 -2.64 4.22 -4.69
N SER A 38 -1.41 3.73 -4.85
CA SER A 38 -0.62 3.18 -3.76
C SER A 38 0.04 4.29 -2.93
N ILE A 39 0.47 5.38 -3.57
CA ILE A 39 1.15 6.49 -2.88
C ILE A 39 0.17 7.23 -1.96
N LEU A 40 -1.01 7.60 -2.46
CA LEU A 40 -2.05 8.24 -1.64
C LEU A 40 -2.49 7.34 -0.48
N ALA A 41 -2.54 6.03 -0.69
CA ALA A 41 -2.84 5.09 0.38
C ALA A 41 -1.77 5.10 1.48
N PHE A 42 -0.48 5.27 1.15
CA PHE A 42 0.59 5.41 2.15
C PHE A 42 0.48 6.71 2.95
N TRP A 43 0.04 7.81 2.33
CA TRP A 43 -0.22 9.07 3.03
C TRP A 43 -1.36 8.93 4.04
N SER A 44 -2.50 8.40 3.61
CA SER A 44 -3.64 8.19 4.51
C SER A 44 -3.29 7.23 5.65
N GLU A 45 -2.57 6.15 5.38
CA GLU A 45 -2.12 5.21 6.41
C GLU A 45 -1.09 5.84 7.38
N ALA A 46 -0.20 6.70 6.88
CA ALA A 46 0.73 7.44 7.71
C ALA A 46 0.01 8.42 8.64
N LEU A 47 -1.00 9.13 8.13
CA LEU A 47 -1.82 10.04 8.94
C LEU A 47 -2.64 9.30 10.00
N ASP A 48 -3.28 8.19 9.65
CA ASP A 48 -4.03 7.33 10.58
C ASP A 48 -3.12 6.78 11.69
N ALA A 49 -1.91 6.34 11.34
CA ALA A 49 -0.92 5.87 12.31
C ALA A 49 -0.42 6.96 13.28
N LEU A 50 -0.52 8.24 12.89
CA LEU A 50 -0.07 9.39 13.68
C LEU A 50 -1.22 10.14 14.36
N GLU A 51 -2.49 9.90 14.01
CA GLU A 51 -3.67 10.56 14.58
C GLU A 51 -3.73 10.46 16.12
N GLY A 52 -3.27 9.34 16.67
CA GLY A 52 -3.17 9.11 18.11
C GLY A 52 -1.93 9.69 18.79
N ARG A 53 -1.01 10.33 18.05
CA ARG A 53 0.21 10.95 18.59
C ARG A 53 0.02 12.45 18.78
N SER A 54 0.61 12.97 19.85
CA SER A 54 0.71 14.41 20.06
C SER A 54 2.07 14.90 19.61
N PHE A 55 2.09 15.96 18.81
CA PHE A 55 3.31 16.61 18.36
C PHE A 55 3.47 17.96 19.04
N CYS A 56 4.72 18.36 19.28
CA CYS A 56 5.06 19.63 19.90
C CYS A 56 5.16 20.78 18.89
N SER A 57 5.33 20.45 17.60
CA SER A 57 5.31 21.43 16.52
C SER A 57 4.74 20.83 15.23
N GLU A 58 4.34 21.72 14.33
CA GLU A 58 3.88 21.33 12.99
C GLU A 58 5.00 20.69 12.17
N ASP A 59 6.22 21.23 12.25
CA ASP A 59 7.38 20.64 11.56
C ASP A 59 7.64 19.21 12.04
N GLU A 60 7.54 18.94 13.35
CA GLU A 60 7.70 17.58 13.90
C GLU A 60 6.63 16.61 13.35
N ALA A 61 5.39 17.07 13.24
CA ALA A 61 4.29 16.30 12.67
C ALA A 61 4.53 15.99 11.18
N ILE A 62 4.97 16.99 10.40
CA ILE A 62 5.29 16.84 8.98
C ILE A 62 6.45 15.86 8.79
N TYR A 63 7.54 15.99 9.57
CA TYR A 63 8.66 15.05 9.48
C TYR A 63 8.23 13.62 9.83
N ALA A 64 7.35 13.44 10.82
CA ALA A 64 6.84 12.11 11.17
C ALA A 64 6.02 11.48 10.03
N VAL A 65 5.19 12.26 9.33
CA VAL A 65 4.44 11.78 8.17
C VAL A 65 5.39 11.41 7.04
N ILE A 66 6.35 12.28 6.71
CA ILE A 66 7.36 12.02 5.67
C ILE A 66 8.13 10.73 5.97
N ASP A 67 8.61 10.55 7.20
CA ASP A 67 9.39 9.38 7.59
C ASP A 67 8.56 8.08 7.45
N LEU A 68 7.27 8.09 7.82
CA LEU A 68 6.39 6.93 7.62
C LEU A 68 6.13 6.63 6.14
N VAL A 69 5.89 7.67 5.34
CA VAL A 69 5.66 7.50 3.89
C VAL A 69 6.92 6.96 3.22
N LEU A 70 8.10 7.45 3.59
CA LEU A 70 9.37 6.93 3.11
C LEU A 70 9.61 5.48 3.53
N GLU A 71 9.31 5.12 4.79
CA GLU A 71 9.42 3.74 5.29
C GLU A 71 8.53 2.80 4.48
N ARG A 72 7.30 3.22 4.16
CA ARG A 72 6.34 2.43 3.38
C ARG A 72 6.71 2.33 1.91
N LEU A 73 7.16 3.43 1.29
CA LEU A 73 7.62 3.47 -0.11
C LEU A 73 8.85 2.59 -0.33
N THR A 74 9.82 2.65 0.58
CA THR A 74 11.06 1.89 0.47
C THR A 74 10.92 0.46 1.01
N LYS A 75 9.87 0.17 1.78
CA LYS A 75 9.71 -1.08 2.55
C LYS A 75 10.95 -1.38 3.42
N GLY A 76 11.58 -0.34 3.96
CA GLY A 76 12.84 -0.43 4.71
C GLY A 76 14.09 -0.66 3.85
N GLY A 77 13.99 -0.46 2.54
CA GLY A 77 15.12 -0.39 1.61
C GLY A 77 15.79 0.99 1.59
N ASP A 78 16.71 1.19 0.65
CA ASP A 78 17.38 2.48 0.47
C ASP A 78 16.38 3.57 0.06
N VAL A 79 16.33 4.64 0.86
CA VAL A 79 15.63 5.87 0.51
C VAL A 79 16.46 6.61 -0.55
N GLU A 80 15.82 6.96 -1.65
CA GLU A 80 16.48 7.72 -2.71
C GLU A 80 17.00 9.06 -2.12
N PRO A 81 18.30 9.36 -2.28
CA PRO A 81 18.87 10.59 -1.77
C PRO A 81 18.24 11.79 -2.49
N GLY A 82 17.42 12.55 -1.76
CA GLY A 82 16.67 13.69 -2.29
C GLY A 82 15.15 13.51 -2.25
N LEU A 83 14.64 12.29 -2.09
CA LEU A 83 13.19 12.08 -1.95
C LEU A 83 12.64 12.73 -0.68
N ARG A 84 13.42 12.70 0.41
CA ARG A 84 13.06 13.38 1.66
C ARG A 84 12.99 14.90 1.48
N ASP A 85 13.98 15.49 0.84
CA ASP A 85 14.01 16.93 0.56
C ASP A 85 12.88 17.33 -0.39
N PHE A 86 12.60 16.53 -1.42
CA PHE A 86 11.45 16.74 -2.31
C PHE A 86 10.12 16.71 -1.57
N LEU A 87 9.90 15.72 -0.69
CA LEU A 87 8.68 15.64 0.11
C LEU A 87 8.55 16.81 1.07
N LYS A 88 9.67 17.28 1.64
CA LYS A 88 9.68 18.48 2.48
C LYS A 88 9.33 19.73 1.67
N ASP A 89 9.95 19.92 0.51
CA ASP A 89 9.68 21.05 -0.38
C ASP A 89 8.21 21.07 -0.84
N LEU A 90 7.60 19.89 -1.00
CA LEU A 90 6.16 19.77 -1.30
C LEU A 90 5.30 20.39 -0.19
N PHE A 91 5.59 20.10 1.09
CA PHE A 91 4.90 20.71 2.22
C PHE A 91 5.19 22.19 2.38
N ASP A 92 6.41 22.64 2.09
CA ASP A 92 6.74 24.07 2.11
C ASP A 92 6.08 24.84 0.95
N THR A 93 5.80 24.17 -0.17
CA THR A 93 5.14 24.76 -1.34
C THR A 93 3.61 24.77 -1.20
N ASP A 94 3.04 23.79 -0.48
CA ASP A 94 1.61 23.61 -0.33
C ASP A 94 1.15 23.83 1.13
N PRO A 95 0.72 25.06 1.48
CA PRO A 95 0.26 25.37 2.83
C PRO A 95 -1.05 24.66 3.18
N GLU A 96 -1.89 24.30 2.21
CA GLU A 96 -3.15 23.58 2.45
C GLU A 96 -2.86 22.18 3.01
N LEU A 97 -1.85 21.49 2.47
CA LEU A 97 -1.34 20.22 3.00
C LEU A 97 -0.84 20.34 4.45
N ARG A 98 -0.18 21.46 4.81
CA ARG A 98 0.26 21.70 6.20
C ARG A 98 -0.94 21.92 7.13
N GLU A 99 -1.94 22.68 6.68
CA GLU A 99 -3.17 22.90 7.45
C GLU A 99 -3.98 21.60 7.63
N GLU A 100 -4.02 20.75 6.60
CA GLU A 100 -4.68 19.45 6.69
C GLU A 100 -3.98 18.53 7.70
N ILE A 101 -2.65 18.45 7.68
CA ILE A 101 -1.87 17.72 8.69
C ILE A 101 -2.14 18.26 10.09
N ARG A 102 -2.18 19.59 10.25
CA ARG A 102 -2.52 20.22 11.54
C ARG A 102 -3.95 19.93 11.98
N GLY A 103 -4.89 19.80 11.05
CA GLY A 103 -6.29 19.49 11.34
C GLY A 103 -6.49 18.03 11.77
N ILE A 104 -5.72 17.12 11.19
CA ILE A 104 -5.79 15.68 11.47
C ILE A 104 -4.95 15.31 12.70
N LEU A 105 -3.73 15.83 12.81
CA LEU A 105 -2.81 15.51 13.89
C LEU A 105 -2.98 16.46 15.06
N SER A 106 -3.03 15.90 16.27
CA SER A 106 -3.16 16.68 17.50
C SER A 106 -1.84 17.40 17.84
N ILE A 107 -1.62 18.58 17.26
CA ILE A 107 -0.49 19.44 17.58
C ILE A 107 -0.84 20.28 18.81
N ARG A 108 -0.11 20.07 19.91
CA ARG A 108 -0.26 20.92 21.10
C ARG A 108 0.45 22.25 20.85
N SER A 109 -0.33 23.28 20.51
CA SER A 109 0.12 24.68 20.57
C SER A 109 0.37 25.14 22.01
#